data_AF-A0A0G3EK43-F1
#
_entry.id   AF-A0A0G3EK43-F1
#
_cell.length_a   1.000
_cell.length_b   1.000
_cell.length_c   1.000
_cell.angle_alpha   90.00
_cell.angle_beta   90.00
_cell.angle_gamma   90.00
#
_symmetry.space_group_name_H-M   'P 1'
#
loop_
_entity.id
_entity.type
_entity.pdbx_description
1 polymer ?
#
loop_
_entity_poly.entity_id
_entity_poly.type
_entity_poly.pdbx_seq_one_letter_code
_entity_poly.pdbx_strand_id
1 'polypeptide(L)'
;MLGSVLNMMNPIEKWILGATVSGMLCLMCTAAPSGGGNPPEERVTYAVAATVLAHGTFHRYVDREAGLNQCVQFLNAHGIHIDSAGLSEPLPKKELARLVAQSVLVRTGEAEYESGRVILPPDADSWVDYCLLYDINVDHAWAKLMDFVRENASYVRRLNGEEIPNRREEQ
;
A
#
# COMPACT_ATOMS: atom_id res chain seq x y z
N MET A 1 32.95 9.60 -25.34
CA MET A 1 32.53 10.08 -24.00
C MET A 1 31.12 10.69 -24.09
N LEU A 2 30.08 9.86 -24.21
CA LEU A 2 28.66 10.30 -24.22
C LEU A 2 27.73 9.13 -23.76
N GLY A 3 28.22 8.25 -22.87
CA GLY A 3 27.56 6.98 -22.55
C GLY A 3 27.09 6.83 -21.10
N SER A 4 27.10 7.89 -20.30
CA SER A 4 26.92 7.75 -18.83
C SER A 4 25.87 8.66 -18.21
N VAL A 5 25.08 9.40 -19.00
CA VAL A 5 24.06 10.33 -18.45
C VAL A 5 22.67 9.67 -18.31
N LEU A 6 22.44 8.49 -18.91
CA LEU A 6 21.13 7.81 -18.84
C LEU A 6 20.96 6.84 -17.66
N ASN A 7 21.95 6.68 -16.78
CA ASN A 7 21.87 5.73 -15.66
C ASN A 7 21.55 6.38 -14.31
N MET A 8 21.11 7.65 -14.33
CA MET A 8 20.80 8.45 -13.14
C MET A 8 19.35 8.95 -13.17
N MET A 9 18.43 8.12 -13.69
CA MET A 9 16.99 8.34 -13.59
C MET A 9 16.45 7.67 -12.32
N ASN A 10 15.77 8.47 -11.51
CA ASN A 10 15.09 8.08 -10.27
C ASN A 10 14.05 6.96 -10.56
N PRO A 11 13.90 5.93 -9.71
CA PRO A 11 12.88 4.87 -9.91
C PRO A 11 11.43 5.39 -9.94
N ILE A 12 11.19 6.64 -9.57
CA ILE A 12 9.89 7.32 -9.63
C ILE A 12 9.48 7.61 -11.09
N GLU A 13 10.42 7.92 -11.99
CA GLU A 13 10.09 8.28 -13.39
C GLU A 13 9.75 7.06 -14.26
N LYS A 14 10.12 5.84 -13.83
CA LYS A 14 9.77 4.62 -14.54
C LYS A 14 8.28 4.27 -14.47
N TRP A 15 7.55 4.84 -13.51
CA TRP A 15 6.10 4.60 -13.38
C TRP A 15 5.24 5.50 -14.27
N ILE A 16 5.74 6.65 -14.73
CA ILE A 16 4.94 7.67 -15.43
C ILE A 16 4.92 7.49 -16.95
N LEU A 17 5.93 6.83 -17.54
CA LEU A 17 6.08 6.75 -19.01
C LEU A 17 5.64 5.43 -19.65
N GLY A 18 5.11 4.47 -18.89
CA GLY A 18 4.69 3.15 -19.39
C GLY A 18 3.29 3.08 -20.03
N ALA A 19 2.59 4.21 -20.21
CA ALA A 19 1.16 4.22 -20.52
C ALA A 19 0.80 4.76 -21.93
N THR A 20 1.74 4.84 -22.86
CA THR A 20 1.40 5.17 -24.25
C THR A 20 2.15 4.27 -25.21
N VAL A 21 1.44 3.30 -25.80
CA VAL A 21 1.44 2.97 -27.24
C VAL A 21 0.57 1.72 -27.44
N SER A 22 -0.62 1.99 -27.99
CA SER A 22 -1.17 1.33 -29.17
C SER A 22 -1.81 -0.06 -29.07
N GLY A 23 -3.02 -0.13 -29.64
CA GLY A 23 -3.56 -1.34 -30.27
C GLY A 23 -4.85 -1.83 -29.62
N MET A 24 -5.99 -1.20 -29.88
CA MET A 24 -6.90 -1.58 -30.98
C MET A 24 -7.63 -2.91 -30.74
N LEU A 25 -8.93 -2.77 -30.48
CA LEU A 25 -10.03 -3.64 -30.95
C LEU A 25 -10.16 -5.05 -30.35
N CYS A 26 -11.18 -5.22 -29.49
CA CYS A 26 -12.31 -6.09 -29.82
C CYS A 26 -13.49 -5.88 -28.86
N LEU A 27 -14.55 -5.24 -29.39
CA LEU A 27 -15.90 -5.32 -28.85
C LEU A 27 -16.40 -6.76 -28.98
N MET A 28 -16.59 -7.45 -27.85
CA MET A 28 -17.58 -8.52 -27.72
C MET A 28 -18.18 -8.44 -26.32
N CYS A 29 -19.32 -7.76 -26.21
CA CYS A 29 -20.14 -7.72 -25.00
C CYS A 29 -20.93 -9.02 -24.89
N THR A 30 -20.44 -9.99 -24.11
CA THR A 30 -21.28 -11.06 -23.57
C THR A 30 -21.85 -10.61 -22.23
N ALA A 31 -23.16 -10.36 -22.21
CA ALA A 31 -23.89 -10.04 -20.99
C ALA A 31 -23.90 -11.28 -20.06
N ALA A 32 -23.17 -11.20 -18.95
CA ALA A 32 -23.24 -12.17 -17.87
C ALA A 32 -24.46 -11.90 -16.98
N PRO A 33 -25.17 -12.94 -16.50
CA PRO A 33 -26.31 -12.77 -15.61
C PRO A 33 -25.86 -12.17 -14.28
N SER A 34 -26.39 -10.98 -13.99
CA SER A 34 -26.15 -10.19 -12.78
C SER A 34 -26.89 -10.80 -11.58
N GLY A 35 -26.33 -11.87 -11.02
CA GLY A 35 -26.64 -12.32 -9.66
C GLY A 35 -25.95 -11.40 -8.64
N GLY A 36 -26.48 -10.17 -8.51
CA GLY A 36 -25.90 -9.10 -7.70
C GLY A 36 -26.12 -9.28 -6.20
N GLY A 37 -25.54 -10.33 -5.61
CA GLY A 37 -25.07 -10.21 -4.24
C GLY A 37 -23.81 -9.34 -4.32
N ASN A 38 -23.86 -8.09 -3.83
CA ASN A 38 -22.65 -7.30 -3.72
C ASN A 38 -21.64 -8.17 -2.93
N PRO A 39 -20.49 -8.54 -3.53
CA PRO A 39 -19.48 -9.25 -2.77
C PRO A 39 -19.19 -8.44 -1.51
N PRO A 40 -18.95 -9.09 -0.35
CA PRO A 40 -18.57 -8.38 0.86
C PRO A 40 -17.46 -7.43 0.47
N GLU A 41 -17.75 -6.13 0.57
CA GLU A 41 -16.89 -5.05 0.13
C GLU A 41 -15.52 -5.31 0.75
N GLU A 42 -14.55 -5.68 -0.07
CA GLU A 42 -13.26 -6.14 0.43
C GLU A 42 -12.55 -4.91 1.02
N ARG A 43 -12.59 -4.80 2.36
CA ARG A 43 -12.18 -3.57 3.05
C ARG A 43 -10.67 -3.57 3.22
N VAL A 44 -10.03 -2.47 2.80
CA VAL A 44 -8.63 -2.20 3.16
C VAL A 44 -8.57 -1.93 4.66
N THR A 45 -7.79 -2.72 5.38
CA THR A 45 -7.56 -2.59 6.82
C THR A 45 -6.15 -2.09 7.11
N TYR A 46 -5.88 -1.71 8.36
CA TYR A 46 -4.52 -1.40 8.81
C TYR A 46 -3.56 -2.58 8.66
N ALA A 47 -4.02 -3.82 8.83
CA ALA A 47 -3.22 -5.02 8.63
C ALA A 47 -2.71 -5.14 7.18
N VAL A 48 -3.60 -4.90 6.21
CA VAL A 48 -3.24 -4.88 4.79
C VAL A 48 -2.23 -3.77 4.51
N ALA A 49 -2.50 -2.54 4.97
CA ALA A 49 -1.59 -1.42 4.78
C ALA A 49 -0.21 -1.68 5.37
N ALA A 50 -0.12 -2.19 6.61
CA ALA A 50 1.13 -2.53 7.26
C ALA A 50 1.95 -3.53 6.43
N THR A 51 1.29 -4.57 5.94
CA THR A 51 1.92 -5.63 5.13
C THR A 51 2.42 -5.08 3.80
N VAL A 52 1.58 -4.34 3.07
CA VAL A 52 1.94 -3.78 1.76
C VAL A 52 3.03 -2.72 1.87
N LEU A 53 3.00 -1.87 2.90
CA LEU A 53 4.05 -0.88 3.11
C LEU A 53 5.38 -1.53 3.48
N ALA A 54 5.38 -2.47 4.43
CA ALA A 54 6.58 -3.19 4.84
C ALA A 54 7.19 -3.98 3.67
N HIS A 55 6.41 -4.85 3.02
CA HIS A 55 6.89 -5.70 1.93
C HIS A 55 7.05 -4.99 0.59
N GLY A 56 6.35 -3.88 0.35
CA GLY A 56 6.47 -3.12 -0.89
C GLY A 56 7.55 -2.06 -0.79
N THR A 57 7.37 -1.12 0.13
CA THR A 57 8.25 0.05 0.28
C THR A 57 9.59 -0.33 0.90
N PHE A 58 9.59 -1.26 1.86
CA PHE A 58 10.78 -1.66 2.63
C PHE A 58 11.23 -3.11 2.36
N HIS A 59 10.91 -3.67 1.18
CA HIS A 59 11.21 -5.05 0.78
C HIS A 59 12.67 -5.51 0.94
N ARG A 60 13.62 -4.57 1.04
CA ARG A 60 15.04 -4.86 1.25
C ARG A 60 15.43 -5.00 2.73
N TYR A 61 14.59 -4.51 3.62
CA TYR A 61 14.83 -4.41 5.07
C TYR A 61 13.90 -5.33 5.87
N VAL A 62 12.85 -5.84 5.24
CA VAL A 62 11.88 -6.77 5.82
C VAL A 62 12.07 -8.13 5.17
N ASP A 63 12.13 -9.18 5.97
CA ASP A 63 12.16 -10.56 5.47
C ASP A 63 10.92 -10.81 4.59
N ARG A 64 11.09 -11.47 3.44
CA ARG A 64 9.98 -11.79 2.53
C ARG A 64 8.93 -12.69 3.18
N GLU A 65 9.32 -13.48 4.17
CA GLU A 65 8.42 -14.35 4.93
C GLU A 65 7.89 -13.69 6.21
N ALA A 66 8.17 -12.40 6.42
CA ALA A 66 7.73 -11.68 7.61
C ALA A 66 6.20 -11.67 7.74
N GLY A 67 5.71 -12.16 8.88
CA GLY A 67 4.31 -12.12 9.24
C GLY A 67 3.84 -10.70 9.61
N LEU A 68 2.52 -10.53 9.76
CA LEU A 68 1.90 -9.24 10.07
C LEU A 68 2.54 -8.54 11.28
N ASN A 69 2.73 -9.26 12.39
CA ASN A 69 3.30 -8.69 13.60
C ASN A 69 4.72 -8.16 13.38
N GLN A 70 5.54 -8.85 12.57
CA GLN A 70 6.89 -8.39 12.23
C GLN A 70 6.84 -7.14 11.34
N CYS A 71 5.91 -7.08 10.38
CA CYS A 71 5.69 -5.89 9.57
C CYS A 71 5.29 -4.67 10.42
N VAL A 72 4.33 -4.84 11.34
CA VAL A 72 3.88 -3.78 12.25
C VAL A 72 5.01 -3.34 13.20
N GLN A 73 5.75 -4.29 13.78
CA GLN A 73 6.90 -4.00 14.63
C GLN A 73 7.98 -3.24 13.87
N PHE A 74 8.28 -3.64 12.63
CA PHE A 74 9.24 -2.95 11.78
C PHE A 74 8.83 -1.51 11.51
N LEU A 75 7.58 -1.27 11.10
CA LEU A 75 7.07 0.08 10.83
C LEU A 75 7.08 0.95 12.10
N ASN A 76 6.61 0.39 13.22
CA ASN A 76 6.62 1.08 14.52
C ASN A 76 8.03 1.44 14.97
N ALA A 77 9.02 0.56 14.76
CA ALA A 77 10.42 0.81 15.10
C ALA A 77 11.04 1.95 14.27
N HIS A 78 10.51 2.23 13.08
CA HIS A 78 10.92 3.34 12.22
C HIS A 78 10.02 4.57 12.37
N GLY A 79 9.21 4.63 13.43
CA GLY A 79 8.35 5.76 13.75
C GLY A 79 7.08 5.89 12.92
N ILE A 80 6.78 4.92 12.04
CA ILE A 80 5.53 4.83 11.28
C ILE A 80 4.52 4.06 12.15
N HIS A 81 3.89 4.77 13.07
CA HIS A 81 3.07 4.12 14.10
C HIS A 81 1.76 3.56 13.52
N ILE A 82 1.49 2.29 13.80
CA ILE A 82 0.23 1.58 13.55
C ILE A 82 -0.19 0.94 14.86
N ASP A 83 -1.42 1.20 15.29
CA ASP A 83 -1.98 0.59 16.49
C ASP A 83 -2.26 -0.89 16.24
N SER A 84 -1.66 -1.75 17.05
CA SER A 84 -1.87 -3.19 17.01
C SER A 84 -3.31 -3.60 17.37
N ALA A 85 -4.03 -2.80 18.17
CA ALA A 85 -5.41 -3.11 18.55
C ALA A 85 -6.40 -2.88 17.39
N GLY A 86 -6.11 -1.94 16.50
CA GLY A 86 -6.96 -1.55 15.37
C GLY A 86 -6.63 -2.23 14.04
N LEU A 87 -5.86 -3.33 14.03
CA LEU A 87 -5.36 -3.91 12.78
C LEU A 87 -6.46 -4.39 11.82
N SER A 88 -7.60 -4.84 12.36
CA SER A 88 -8.76 -5.27 11.58
C SER A 88 -9.70 -4.13 11.20
N GLU A 89 -9.47 -2.92 11.70
CA GLU A 89 -10.33 -1.78 11.41
C GLU A 89 -10.13 -1.29 9.97
N PRO A 90 -11.19 -0.77 9.31
CA PRO A 90 -11.07 -0.13 8.01
C PRO A 90 -10.08 1.04 8.07
N LEU A 91 -9.18 1.11 7.08
CA LEU A 91 -8.20 2.19 6.97
C LEU A 91 -8.83 3.44 6.33
N PRO A 92 -8.90 4.58 7.02
CA PRO A 92 -9.34 5.82 6.39
C PRO A 92 -8.31 6.33 5.36
N LYS A 93 -8.76 6.91 4.24
CA LYS A 93 -7.84 7.52 3.23
C LYS A 93 -6.89 8.55 3.83
N LYS A 94 -7.36 9.39 4.77
CA LYS A 94 -6.53 10.37 5.48
C LYS A 94 -5.38 9.69 6.22
N GLU A 95 -5.64 8.52 6.77
CA GLU A 95 -4.63 7.76 7.49
C GLU A 95 -3.64 7.08 6.55
N LEU A 96 -4.10 6.61 5.39
CA LEU A 96 -3.20 6.16 4.34
C LEU A 96 -2.23 7.28 3.92
N ALA A 97 -2.70 8.52 3.77
CA ALA A 97 -1.84 9.66 3.45
C ALA A 97 -0.71 9.81 4.47
N ARG A 98 -1.02 9.71 5.77
CA ARG A 98 0.00 9.70 6.83
C ARG A 98 0.99 8.57 6.66
N LEU A 99 0.51 7.32 6.54
CA LEU A 99 1.39 6.15 6.47
C LEU A 99 2.31 6.20 5.24
N VAL A 100 1.79 6.63 4.09
CA VAL A 100 2.57 6.78 2.85
C VAL A 100 3.60 7.91 3.00
N ALA A 101 3.19 9.08 3.48
CA ALA A 101 4.10 10.22 3.67
C ALA A 101 5.25 9.88 4.63
N GLN A 102 4.93 9.31 5.79
CA GLN A 102 5.94 8.87 6.75
C GLN A 102 6.85 7.79 6.16
N SER A 103 6.30 6.86 5.38
CA SER A 103 7.12 5.85 4.69
C SER A 103 8.08 6.46 3.68
N VAL A 104 7.64 7.50 2.95
CA VAL A 104 8.50 8.24 2.02
C VAL A 104 9.63 8.93 2.77
N LEU A 105 9.33 9.70 3.81
CA LEU A 105 10.32 10.40 4.64
C LEU A 105 11.37 9.45 5.24
N VAL A 106 10.93 8.31 5.79
CA VAL A 106 11.85 7.29 6.35
C VAL A 106 12.73 6.71 5.24
N ARG A 107 12.16 6.43 4.07
CA ARG A 107 12.90 5.84 2.95
C ARG A 107 13.91 6.82 2.33
N THR A 108 13.60 8.11 2.27
CA THR A 108 14.50 9.14 1.75
C THR A 108 15.57 9.55 2.75
N GLY A 109 15.40 9.21 4.04
CA GLY A 109 16.29 9.63 5.12
C GLY A 109 16.04 11.06 5.59
N GLU A 110 14.88 11.62 5.25
CA GLU A 110 14.46 12.99 5.60
C GLU A 110 13.50 13.01 6.81
N ALA A 111 13.17 11.84 7.36
CA ALA A 111 12.31 11.75 8.54
C ALA A 111 12.96 12.42 9.76
N GLU A 112 12.25 13.39 10.33
CA GLU A 112 12.50 13.89 11.68
C GLU A 112 11.63 13.14 12.69
N TYR A 113 12.11 13.07 13.94
CA TYR A 113 11.51 12.24 14.97
C TYR A 113 11.26 13.02 16.27
N GLU A 114 10.08 12.82 16.84
CA GLU A 114 9.74 13.24 18.20
C GLU A 114 9.12 12.07 18.95
N SER A 115 9.65 11.76 20.14
CA SER A 115 9.21 10.60 20.94
C SER A 115 9.16 9.28 20.17
N GLY A 116 10.12 9.08 19.25
CA GLY A 116 10.22 7.88 18.41
C GLY A 116 9.17 7.79 17.29
N ARG A 117 8.46 8.87 16.98
CA ARG A 117 7.46 8.94 15.90
C ARG A 117 7.92 9.93 14.83
N VAL A 118 7.63 9.64 13.57
CA VAL A 118 7.88 10.58 12.48
C VAL A 118 6.94 11.78 12.64
N ILE A 119 7.51 12.98 12.73
CA ILE A 119 6.73 14.22 12.84
C ILE A 119 6.43 14.81 11.46
N LEU A 120 5.33 15.58 11.42
CA LEU A 120 4.96 16.32 10.22
C LEU A 120 5.97 17.46 10.01
N PRO A 121 6.53 17.62 8.80
CA PRO A 121 7.39 18.74 8.48
C PRO A 121 6.69 20.09 8.72
N PRO A 122 7.43 21.12 9.18
CA PRO A 122 6.85 22.38 9.64
C PRO A 122 6.23 23.24 8.52
N ASP A 123 6.50 22.91 7.26
CA ASP A 123 5.96 23.55 6.07
C ASP A 123 4.59 22.99 5.63
N ALA A 124 4.10 21.92 6.27
CA ALA A 124 2.82 21.30 5.99
C ALA A 124 1.84 21.41 7.17
N ASP A 125 0.57 21.69 6.88
CA ASP A 125 -0.49 21.79 7.91
C ASP A 125 -1.07 20.43 8.30
N SER A 126 -0.93 19.43 7.42
CA SER A 126 -1.38 18.06 7.67
C SER A 126 -0.64 17.06 6.78
N TRP A 127 -0.75 15.76 7.06
CA TRP A 127 -0.20 14.72 6.19
C TRP A 127 -0.80 14.68 4.78
N VAL A 128 -2.06 15.09 4.63
CA VAL A 128 -2.70 15.21 3.30
C VAL A 128 -2.08 16.39 2.55
N ASP A 129 -1.90 17.51 3.23
CA ASP A 129 -1.25 18.70 2.68
C ASP A 129 0.20 18.43 2.28
N TYR A 130 0.97 17.75 3.13
CA TYR A 130 2.31 17.26 2.80
C TYR A 130 2.30 16.41 1.51
N CYS A 131 1.37 15.47 1.38
CA CYS A 131 1.25 14.69 0.15
C CYS A 131 0.96 15.55 -1.10
N LEU A 132 0.18 16.62 -0.96
CA LEU A 132 -0.10 17.55 -2.06
C LEU A 132 1.12 18.41 -2.43
N LEU A 133 1.83 18.95 -1.42
CA LEU A 133 3.02 19.79 -1.61
C LEU A 133 4.16 19.03 -2.31
N TYR A 134 4.30 17.75 -2.00
CA TYR A 134 5.39 16.90 -2.48
C TYR A 134 4.97 15.90 -3.58
N ASP A 135 3.80 16.11 -4.22
CA ASP A 135 3.26 15.29 -5.32
C ASP A 135 3.20 13.77 -5.02
N ILE A 136 2.88 13.42 -3.77
CA ILE A 136 2.67 12.04 -3.34
C ILE A 136 1.23 11.65 -3.67
N ASN A 137 1.07 10.82 -4.70
CA ASN A 137 -0.24 10.40 -5.18
C ASN A 137 -0.90 9.34 -4.27
N VAL A 138 -1.63 9.80 -3.25
CA VAL A 138 -2.34 8.95 -2.28
C VAL A 138 -3.42 8.09 -2.94
N ASP A 139 -4.11 8.60 -3.96
CA ASP A 139 -5.13 7.82 -4.68
C ASP A 139 -4.52 6.67 -5.47
N HIS A 140 -3.33 6.87 -6.04
CA HIS A 140 -2.57 5.78 -6.66
C HIS A 140 -2.15 4.73 -5.61
N ALA A 141 -1.66 5.15 -4.45
CA ALA A 141 -1.34 4.23 -3.36
C ALA A 141 -2.58 3.46 -2.88
N TRP A 142 -3.73 4.12 -2.80
CA TRP A 142 -5.01 3.49 -2.46
C TRP A 142 -5.42 2.45 -3.51
N ALA A 143 -5.33 2.78 -4.79
CA ALA A 143 -5.62 1.86 -5.88
C ALA A 143 -4.73 0.61 -5.81
N LYS A 144 -3.43 0.77 -5.53
CA LYS A 144 -2.49 -0.34 -5.35
C LYS A 144 -2.84 -1.23 -4.15
N LEU A 145 -3.30 -0.65 -3.05
CA LEU A 145 -3.80 -1.43 -1.92
C LEU A 145 -5.04 -2.23 -2.30
N MET A 146 -5.99 -1.62 -3.02
CA MET A 146 -7.17 -2.33 -3.50
C MET A 146 -6.83 -3.46 -4.47
N ASP A 147 -5.89 -3.24 -5.39
CA ASP A 147 -5.43 -4.27 -6.33
C ASP A 147 -4.77 -5.43 -5.59
N PHE A 148 -3.88 -5.13 -4.62
CA PHE A 148 -3.27 -6.15 -3.76
C PHE A 148 -4.33 -6.99 -3.04
N VAL A 149 -5.35 -6.32 -2.47
CA VAL A 149 -6.45 -6.98 -1.77
C VAL A 149 -7.19 -7.95 -2.70
N ARG A 150 -7.61 -7.50 -3.89
CA ARG A 150 -8.31 -8.33 -4.87
C ARG A 150 -7.48 -9.52 -5.34
N GLU A 151 -6.18 -9.31 -5.58
CA GLU A 151 -5.27 -10.36 -6.06
C GLU A 151 -4.90 -11.39 -4.97
N ASN A 152 -4.96 -10.98 -3.70
CA ASN A 152 -4.50 -11.77 -2.56
C ASN A 152 -5.61 -12.03 -1.53
N ALA A 153 -6.87 -12.11 -1.97
CA ALA A 153 -8.04 -12.23 -1.10
C ALA A 153 -7.90 -13.32 -0.03
N SER A 154 -7.40 -14.52 -0.39
CA SER A 154 -7.20 -15.62 0.57
C SER A 154 -6.14 -15.31 1.64
N TYR A 155 -5.10 -14.55 1.28
CA TYR A 155 -4.08 -14.10 2.22
C TYR A 155 -4.62 -12.97 3.09
N VAL A 156 -5.35 -12.01 2.52
CA VAL A 156 -5.98 -10.90 3.26
C VAL A 156 -7.00 -11.41 4.29
N ARG A 157 -7.81 -12.42 3.93
CA ARG A 157 -8.70 -13.09 4.89
C ARG A 157 -7.94 -13.67 6.08
N ARG A 158 -6.79 -14.33 5.85
CA ARG A 158 -5.93 -14.82 6.94
C ARG A 158 -5.38 -13.68 7.80
N LEU A 159 -4.96 -12.58 7.17
CA LEU A 159 -4.48 -11.41 7.91
C LEU A 159 -5.56 -10.78 8.78
N ASN A 160 -6.80 -10.77 8.31
CA ASN A 160 -7.95 -10.26 9.04
C ASN A 160 -8.48 -11.26 10.10
N GLY A 161 -7.86 -12.43 10.24
CA GLY A 161 -8.28 -13.46 11.20
C GLY A 161 -9.52 -14.24 10.77
N GLU A 162 -9.90 -14.17 9.49
CA GLU A 162 -11.03 -14.95 8.97
C GLU A 162 -10.60 -16.41 8.72
N GLU A 163 -11.36 -17.36 9.25
CA GLU A 163 -11.17 -18.78 8.98
C GLU A 163 -11.44 -19.07 7.49
N ILE A 164 -10.46 -19.65 6.79
CA ILE A 164 -10.68 -20.15 5.44
C ILE A 164 -11.46 -21.47 5.56
N PRO A 165 -12.70 -21.57 5.03
CA PRO A 165 -13.46 -22.81 5.11
C PRO A 165 -12.67 -23.96 4.48
N ASN A 166 -12.50 -25.02 5.26
CA ASN A 166 -11.74 -26.20 4.86
C ASN A 166 -12.53 -26.96 3.80
N ARG A 167 -12.12 -26.89 2.53
CA ARG A 167 -12.79 -27.53 1.37
C ARG A 167 -12.88 -29.07 1.42
N ARG A 168 -12.56 -29.71 2.54
CA ARG A 168 -12.50 -31.17 2.67
C ARG A 168 -13.79 -31.82 3.18
N GLU A 169 -14.86 -31.07 3.44
CA GLU A 169 -16.12 -31.62 3.97
C GLU A 169 -17.21 -31.88 2.89
N GLU A 170 -16.89 -31.73 1.60
CA GLU A 170 -17.84 -31.95 0.49
C GLU A 170 -17.52 -33.19 -0.37
N GLN A 171 -16.94 -34.26 0.22
CA GLN A 171 -16.77 -35.56 -0.46
C GLN A 171 -17.53 -36.68 0.25
#